data_AF-A0A7C5S6U1-F1
#
_entry.id   AF-A0A7C5S6U1-F1
#
_cell.length_a   1.000
_cell.length_b   1.000
_cell.length_c   1.000
_cell.angle_alpha   90.00
_cell.angle_beta   90.00
_cell.angle_gamma   90.00
#
_symmetry.space_group_name_H-M   'P 1'
#
loop_
_entity.id
_entity.type
_entity.pdbx_description
1 polymer ?
#
loop_
_entity_poly.entity_id
_entity_poly.type
_entity_poly.pdbx_seq_one_letter_code
_entity_poly.pdbx_strand_id
1 'polypeptide(L)'
;MKPANFFTRTITAIIFALLMIGAVLAGTVFFAILMLVVFNLGMIEFYRIVDRSASNAARLNGHIAGSLIFILIFAFNYGLVPAEWLWAIPLIVLTIFITALLNQPGHYIKTAGATLSGMALLAVPFALFASLSIPAKVAASLKGSEFIIIFLAIIWVYDTSAYLIGSWIGSHKIYERI
;
A
#
# COMPACT_ATOMS: atom_id res chain seq x y z
N MET A 1 29.74 -5.64 -8.01
CA MET A 1 28.41 -5.40 -8.64
C MET A 1 28.65 -5.02 -10.09
N LYS A 2 27.98 -5.64 -11.08
CA LYS A 2 28.14 -5.23 -12.49
C LYS A 2 27.69 -3.77 -12.63
N PRO A 3 28.49 -2.87 -13.22
CA PRO A 3 28.22 -1.43 -13.27
C PRO A 3 26.89 -1.08 -13.95
N ALA A 4 26.45 -1.89 -14.93
CA ALA A 4 25.17 -1.73 -15.61
C ALA A 4 23.96 -1.73 -14.66
N ASN A 5 24.03 -2.46 -13.54
CA ASN A 5 22.92 -2.57 -12.60
C ASN A 5 22.84 -1.40 -11.60
N PHE A 6 23.93 -0.65 -11.38
CA PHE A 6 23.90 0.48 -10.45
C PHE A 6 23.20 1.68 -11.08
N PHE A 7 23.61 2.05 -12.29
CA PHE A 7 23.03 3.17 -13.02
C PHE A 7 21.52 2.99 -13.25
N THR A 8 21.08 1.80 -13.69
CA THR A 8 19.64 1.53 -13.87
C THR A 8 18.87 1.68 -12.56
N ARG A 9 19.38 1.15 -11.44
CA ARG A 9 18.72 1.26 -10.13
C ARG A 9 18.60 2.71 -9.68
N THR A 10 19.67 3.49 -9.80
CA THR A 10 19.67 4.91 -9.43
C THR A 10 18.69 5.71 -10.30
N ILE A 11 18.70 5.50 -11.62
CA ILE A 11 17.78 6.19 -12.54
C ILE A 11 16.32 5.83 -12.21
N THR A 12 16.01 4.54 -12.00
CA THR A 12 14.64 4.14 -11.64
C THR A 12 14.18 4.74 -10.31
N ALA A 13 15.09 4.84 -9.32
CA ALA A 13 14.77 5.44 -8.03
C ALA A 13 14.49 6.94 -8.16
N ILE A 14 15.29 7.67 -8.96
CA ILE A 14 15.08 9.10 -9.23
C ILE A 14 13.75 9.31 -9.97
N ILE A 15 13.47 8.53 -11.01
CA ILE A 15 12.20 8.62 -11.76
C ILE A 15 11.01 8.37 -10.84
N PHE A 16 11.08 7.35 -9.98
CA PHE A 16 10.02 7.06 -9.03
C PHE A 16 9.83 8.18 -8.00
N ALA A 17 10.92 8.75 -7.48
CA ALA A 17 10.86 9.89 -6.57
C ALA A 17 10.22 11.12 -7.22
N LEU A 18 10.60 11.43 -8.48
CA LEU A 18 10.00 12.52 -9.25
C LEU A 18 8.52 12.27 -9.54
N LEU A 19 8.13 11.04 -9.85
CA LEU A 19 6.73 10.67 -10.04
C LEU A 19 5.91 10.86 -8.76
N MET A 20 6.44 10.43 -7.62
CA MET A 20 5.81 10.58 -6.31
C MET A 20 5.64 12.05 -5.95
N ILE A 21 6.72 12.84 -6.01
CA ILE A 21 6.68 14.28 -5.71
C ILE A 21 5.76 15.00 -6.69
N GLY A 22 5.85 14.68 -7.98
CA GLY A 22 4.98 15.25 -9.02
C GLY A 22 3.51 14.98 -8.77
N ALA A 23 3.14 13.76 -8.37
CA ALA A 23 1.76 13.42 -8.03
C ALA A 23 1.25 14.17 -6.79
N VAL A 24 2.10 14.35 -5.77
CA VAL A 24 1.77 15.15 -4.58
C VAL A 24 1.54 16.61 -4.94
N LEU A 25 2.39 17.18 -5.79
CA LEU A 25 2.27 18.58 -6.25
C LEU A 25 1.09 18.80 -7.20
N ALA A 26 0.72 17.78 -7.99
CA ALA A 26 -0.45 17.82 -8.86
C ALA A 26 -1.78 17.81 -8.07
N GLY A 27 -1.76 17.33 -6.83
CA GLY A 27 -2.87 17.42 -5.89
C GLY A 27 -3.30 16.08 -5.30
N THR A 28 -4.14 16.14 -4.26
CA THR A 28 -4.58 14.98 -3.46
C THR A 28 -5.14 13.83 -4.31
N VAL A 29 -5.98 14.13 -5.31
CA VAL A 29 -6.59 13.10 -6.18
C VAL A 29 -5.53 12.40 -7.04
N PHE A 30 -4.58 13.14 -7.62
CA PHE A 30 -3.50 12.55 -8.42
C PHE A 30 -2.60 11.67 -7.57
N PHE A 31 -2.28 12.11 -6.35
CA PHE A 31 -1.54 11.29 -5.40
C PHE A 31 -2.29 10.01 -5.03
N ALA A 32 -3.60 10.10 -4.76
CA ALA A 32 -4.42 8.93 -4.45
C ALA A 32 -4.51 7.94 -5.62
N ILE A 33 -4.61 8.42 -6.86
CA ILE A 33 -4.56 7.57 -8.06
C ILE A 33 -3.21 6.86 -8.15
N LEU A 34 -2.09 7.56 -7.95
CA LEU A 34 -0.77 6.94 -7.94
C LEU A 34 -0.68 5.87 -6.84
N MET A 35 -1.17 6.16 -5.63
CA MET A 35 -1.19 5.21 -4.52
C MET A 35 -2.06 3.99 -4.84
N LEU A 36 -3.22 4.17 -5.48
CA LEU A 36 -4.08 3.06 -5.92
C LEU A 36 -3.37 2.16 -6.95
N VAL A 37 -2.61 2.75 -7.88
CA VAL A 37 -1.82 2.00 -8.86
C VAL A 37 -0.71 1.21 -8.17
N VAL A 38 0.09 1.86 -7.32
CA VAL A 38 1.18 1.20 -6.58
C VAL A 38 0.63 0.09 -5.68
N PHE A 39 -0.47 0.34 -4.99
CA PHE A 39 -1.20 -0.65 -4.20
C PHE A 39 -1.60 -1.88 -5.05
N ASN A 40 -2.22 -1.66 -6.22
CA ASN A 40 -2.66 -2.76 -7.07
C ASN A 40 -1.49 -3.60 -7.58
N LEU A 41 -0.39 -2.97 -7.99
CA LEU A 41 0.84 -3.67 -8.36
C LEU A 41 1.39 -4.48 -7.18
N GLY A 42 1.40 -3.90 -5.98
CA GLY A 42 1.82 -4.57 -4.75
C GLY A 42 0.96 -5.79 -4.41
N MET A 43 -0.36 -5.69 -4.59
CA MET A 43 -1.29 -6.80 -4.37
C MET A 43 -1.05 -7.96 -5.34
N ILE A 44 -0.71 -7.66 -6.61
CA ILE A 44 -0.45 -8.70 -7.63
C ILE A 44 0.76 -9.54 -7.19
N GLU A 45 1.83 -8.86 -6.77
CA GLU A 45 3.03 -9.54 -6.28
C GLU A 45 2.79 -10.25 -4.94
N PHE A 46 2.06 -9.63 -4.02
CA PHE A 46 1.74 -10.21 -2.72
C PHE A 46 1.00 -11.55 -2.88
N TYR A 47 -0.06 -11.60 -3.69
CA TYR A 47 -0.80 -12.85 -3.91
C TYR A 47 -0.02 -13.90 -4.70
N ARG A 48 0.95 -13.50 -5.53
CA ARG A 48 1.86 -14.44 -6.18
C ARG A 48 2.77 -15.16 -5.17
N ILE A 49 3.13 -14.47 -4.08
CA ILE A 49 4.05 -14.98 -3.05
C ILE A 49 3.30 -15.80 -1.99
N VAL A 50 2.24 -15.24 -1.41
CA VAL A 50 1.64 -15.75 -0.16
C VAL A 50 0.86 -17.04 -0.35
N ASP A 51 0.14 -17.18 -1.46
CA ASP A 51 -0.63 -18.41 -1.69
C ASP A 51 -0.65 -18.79 -3.17
N ARG A 52 0.34 -19.58 -3.58
CA ARG A 52 0.38 -20.18 -4.92
C ARG A 52 -0.81 -21.10 -5.19
N SER A 53 -1.38 -21.70 -4.14
CA SER A 53 -2.52 -22.60 -4.24
C SER A 53 -3.86 -21.86 -4.33
N ALA A 54 -3.93 -20.57 -4.00
CA ALA A 54 -5.17 -19.80 -4.08
C ALA A 54 -5.75 -19.80 -5.49
N SER A 55 -7.06 -19.96 -5.60
CA SER A 55 -7.76 -19.96 -6.89
C SER A 55 -7.65 -18.57 -7.54
N ASN A 56 -7.71 -18.54 -8.87
CA ASN A 56 -7.72 -17.26 -9.59
C ASN A 56 -8.92 -16.39 -9.17
N ALA A 57 -10.07 -17.02 -8.85
CA ALA A 57 -11.26 -16.34 -8.35
C ALA A 57 -11.00 -15.66 -6.98
N ALA A 58 -10.33 -16.34 -6.05
CA ALA A 58 -10.01 -15.75 -4.74
C ALA A 58 -9.04 -14.57 -4.85
N ARG A 59 -8.02 -14.68 -5.73
CA ARG A 59 -7.07 -13.59 -6.00
C ARG A 59 -7.75 -12.39 -6.64
N LEU A 60 -8.58 -12.63 -7.66
CA LEU A 60 -9.34 -11.57 -8.34
C LEU A 60 -10.31 -10.89 -7.38
N ASN A 61 -11.06 -11.65 -6.59
CA ASN A 61 -11.94 -11.06 -5.59
C ASN A 61 -11.13 -10.25 -4.57
N GLY A 62 -10.00 -10.77 -4.10
CA GLY A 62 -9.08 -10.06 -3.23
C GLY A 62 -8.60 -8.71 -3.79
N HIS A 63 -8.31 -8.65 -5.08
CA HIS A 63 -7.94 -7.41 -5.77
C HIS A 63 -9.07 -6.40 -5.84
N ILE A 64 -10.27 -6.86 -6.25
CA ILE A 64 -11.45 -6.00 -6.40
C ILE A 64 -11.86 -5.46 -5.03
N ALA A 65 -12.03 -6.35 -4.05
CA ALA A 65 -12.39 -5.99 -2.69
C ALA A 65 -11.37 -5.05 -2.04
N GLY A 66 -10.07 -5.30 -2.20
CA GLY A 66 -9.03 -4.40 -1.69
C GLY A 66 -9.07 -3.01 -2.34
N SER A 67 -9.29 -2.95 -3.66
CA SER A 67 -9.45 -1.67 -4.37
C SER A 67 -10.71 -0.91 -3.94
N LEU A 68 -11.83 -1.62 -3.74
CA LEU A 68 -13.06 -1.01 -3.23
C LEU A 68 -12.87 -0.46 -1.82
N ILE A 69 -12.20 -1.19 -0.93
CA ILE A 69 -11.88 -0.71 0.43
C ILE A 69 -11.00 0.54 0.36
N PHE A 70 -9.96 0.53 -0.50
CA PHE A 70 -9.11 1.70 -0.69
C PHE A 70 -9.92 2.92 -1.13
N ILE A 71 -10.73 2.76 -2.19
CA ILE A 71 -11.54 3.84 -2.77
C ILE A 71 -12.52 4.36 -1.74
N LEU A 72 -13.17 3.46 -0.98
CA LEU A 72 -14.18 3.81 0.01
C LEU A 72 -13.57 4.59 1.19
N ILE A 73 -12.42 4.15 1.72
CA ILE A 73 -11.69 4.87 2.78
C ILE A 73 -11.26 6.24 2.28
N PHE A 74 -10.66 6.31 1.08
CA PHE A 74 -10.20 7.58 0.54
C PHE A 74 -11.37 8.54 0.26
N ALA A 75 -12.44 8.06 -0.38
CA ALA A 75 -13.64 8.84 -0.71
C ALA A 75 -14.31 9.40 0.55
N PHE A 76 -14.38 8.61 1.62
CA PHE A 76 -14.89 9.08 2.92
C PHE A 76 -14.01 10.21 3.48
N ASN A 77 -12.70 10.01 3.56
CA ASN A 77 -11.77 11.02 4.08
C ASN A 77 -11.74 12.30 3.21
N TYR A 78 -11.90 12.15 1.90
CA TYR A 78 -11.98 13.26 0.95
C TYR A 78 -13.33 13.98 0.99
N GLY A 79 -14.34 13.42 1.67
CA GLY A 79 -15.67 14.00 1.81
C GLY A 79 -16.61 13.77 0.61
N LEU A 80 -16.34 12.75 -0.22
CA LEU A 80 -17.22 12.37 -1.35
C LEU A 80 -18.41 11.51 -0.93
N VAL A 81 -18.26 10.75 0.14
CA VAL A 81 -19.29 9.86 0.68
C VAL A 81 -19.43 10.05 2.19
N PRO A 82 -20.63 9.88 2.75
CA PRO A 82 -20.83 10.00 4.19
C PRO A 82 -20.38 8.71 4.91
N ALA A 83 -20.26 8.79 6.24
CA ALA A 83 -19.63 7.74 7.05
C ALA A 83 -20.35 6.37 6.97
N GLU A 84 -21.65 6.38 6.69
CA GLU A 84 -22.48 5.17 6.61
C GLU A 84 -22.02 4.22 5.50
N TRP A 85 -21.35 4.75 4.47
CA TRP A 85 -20.83 3.93 3.39
C TRP A 85 -19.71 2.99 3.87
N LEU A 86 -19.03 3.32 4.96
CA LEU A 86 -18.01 2.45 5.57
C LEU A 86 -18.62 1.13 6.09
N TRP A 87 -19.93 1.06 6.34
CA TRP A 87 -20.63 -0.18 6.68
C TRP A 87 -20.63 -1.22 5.55
N ALA A 88 -20.22 -0.83 4.34
CA ALA A 88 -19.97 -1.78 3.25
C ALA A 88 -18.70 -2.62 3.46
N ILE A 89 -17.74 -2.19 4.28
CA ILE A 89 -16.46 -2.90 4.46
C ILE A 89 -16.65 -4.34 4.98
N PRO A 90 -17.44 -4.59 6.05
CA PRO A 90 -17.76 -5.96 6.46
C PRO A 90 -18.40 -6.82 5.36
N LEU A 91 -19.26 -6.23 4.52
CA LEU A 91 -19.90 -6.94 3.41
C LEU A 91 -18.88 -7.30 2.32
N ILE A 92 -17.97 -6.38 1.99
CA ILE A 92 -16.86 -6.63 1.06
C ILE A 92 -15.97 -7.77 1.58
N VAL A 93 -15.63 -7.72 2.87
CA VAL A 93 -14.86 -8.78 3.56
C VAL A 93 -15.58 -10.13 3.51
N LEU A 94 -16.90 -10.15 3.68
CA LEU A 94 -17.69 -11.38 3.62
C LEU A 94 -17.57 -12.07 2.24
N THR A 95 -17.48 -11.30 1.14
CA THR A 95 -17.30 -11.88 -0.19
C THR A 95 -16.04 -12.74 -0.31
N ILE A 96 -15.00 -12.42 0.46
CA ILE A 96 -13.72 -13.15 0.47
C ILE A 96 -13.96 -14.55 1.04
N PHE A 97 -14.65 -14.65 2.18
CA PHE A 97 -15.00 -15.91 2.80
C PHE A 97 -15.90 -16.75 1.89
N ILE A 98 -16.90 -16.14 1.27
CA ILE A 98 -17.79 -16.82 0.31
C ILE A 98 -16.98 -17.36 -0.87
N THR A 99 -16.13 -16.54 -1.48
CA THR A 99 -15.32 -16.94 -2.63
C THR A 99 -14.32 -18.04 -2.27
N ALA A 100 -13.69 -17.95 -1.10
CA ALA A 100 -12.77 -18.96 -0.60
C ALA A 100 -13.49 -20.30 -0.35
N LEU A 101 -14.68 -20.26 0.27
CA LEU A 101 -15.48 -21.44 0.55
C LEU A 101 -15.96 -22.13 -0.74
N LEU A 102 -16.46 -21.36 -1.70
CA LEU A 102 -17.00 -21.90 -2.96
C LEU A 102 -15.91 -22.47 -3.88
N ASN A 103 -14.72 -21.86 -3.90
CA ASN A 103 -13.67 -22.25 -4.84
C ASN A 103 -12.63 -23.19 -4.23
N GLN A 104 -12.47 -23.19 -2.90
CA GLN A 104 -11.47 -23.98 -2.17
C GLN A 104 -12.01 -24.50 -0.83
N PRO A 105 -13.09 -25.29 -0.81
CA PRO A 105 -13.74 -25.73 0.43
C PRO A 105 -12.81 -26.50 1.39
N GLY A 106 -11.79 -27.21 0.89
CA GLY A 106 -10.81 -27.90 1.73
C GLY A 106 -9.76 -27.00 2.40
N HIS A 107 -9.59 -25.77 1.91
CA HIS A 107 -8.56 -24.83 2.37
C HIS A 107 -9.09 -23.40 2.60
N TYR A 108 -10.41 -23.22 2.67
CA TYR A 108 -11.07 -21.92 2.63
C TYR A 108 -10.56 -20.92 3.68
N ILE A 109 -10.26 -21.37 4.91
CA ILE A 109 -9.69 -20.50 5.96
C ILE A 109 -8.30 -20.00 5.58
N LYS A 110 -7.45 -20.88 5.02
CA LYS A 110 -6.10 -20.51 4.58
C LYS A 110 -6.18 -19.50 3.43
N THR A 111 -7.02 -19.77 2.44
CA THR A 111 -7.22 -18.90 1.28
C THR A 111 -7.79 -17.55 1.70
N ALA A 112 -8.81 -17.53 2.56
CA ALA A 112 -9.39 -16.30 3.07
C ALA A 112 -8.39 -15.51 3.91
N GLY A 113 -7.62 -16.18 4.78
CA GLY A 113 -6.57 -15.56 5.59
C GLY A 113 -5.47 -14.92 4.74
N ALA A 114 -5.01 -15.61 3.68
CA ALA A 114 -4.05 -15.06 2.73
C ALA A 114 -4.60 -13.80 2.02
N THR A 115 -5.84 -13.86 1.53
CA THR A 115 -6.51 -12.74 0.87
C THR A 115 -6.69 -11.54 1.82
N LEU A 116 -7.16 -11.79 3.05
CA LEU A 116 -7.32 -10.76 4.08
C LEU A 116 -6.00 -10.12 4.49
N SER A 117 -4.92 -10.91 4.56
CA SER A 117 -3.59 -10.39 4.87
C SER A 117 -3.14 -9.35 3.83
N GLY A 118 -3.40 -9.59 2.54
CA GLY A 118 -3.11 -8.62 1.49
C GLY A 118 -3.88 -7.31 1.70
N MET A 119 -5.16 -7.39 2.05
CA MET A 119 -5.96 -6.19 2.33
C MET A 119 -5.51 -5.43 3.57
N ALA A 120 -5.26 -6.14 4.67
CA ALA A 120 -4.85 -5.52 5.92
C ALA A 120 -3.47 -4.87 5.82
N LEU A 121 -2.55 -5.48 5.08
CA LEU A 121 -1.17 -5.01 4.93
C LEU A 121 -1.00 -3.98 3.82
N LEU A 122 -1.86 -3.98 2.79
CA LEU A 122 -1.74 -3.09 1.63
C LEU A 122 -2.92 -2.14 1.49
N ALA A 123 -4.15 -2.63 1.36
CA ALA A 123 -5.30 -1.78 1.02
C ALA A 123 -5.53 -0.68 2.06
N VAL A 124 -5.58 -1.04 3.35
CA VAL A 124 -5.83 -0.08 4.43
C VAL A 124 -4.66 0.90 4.60
N PRO A 125 -3.39 0.47 4.72
CA PRO A 125 -2.27 1.39 4.89
C PRO A 125 -2.08 2.34 3.71
N PHE A 126 -2.22 1.86 2.48
CA PHE A 126 -2.11 2.73 1.29
C PHE A 126 -3.26 3.73 1.21
N ALA A 127 -4.49 3.33 1.55
CA ALA A 127 -5.63 4.25 1.56
C ALA A 127 -5.46 5.36 2.59
N LEU A 128 -5.05 5.00 3.81
CA LEU A 128 -4.76 5.97 4.86
C LEU A 128 -3.60 6.89 4.46
N PHE A 129 -2.54 6.34 3.88
CA PHE A 129 -1.41 7.14 3.39
C PHE A 129 -1.82 8.12 2.29
N ALA A 130 -2.66 7.69 1.34
CA ALA A 130 -3.25 8.59 0.34
C ALA A 130 -4.09 9.69 1.00
N SER A 131 -4.88 9.35 2.03
CA SER A 131 -5.70 10.30 2.78
C SER A 131 -4.90 11.34 3.58
N LEU A 132 -3.64 11.07 3.93
CA LEU A 132 -2.77 12.08 4.57
C LEU A 132 -2.46 13.28 3.67
N SER A 133 -2.64 13.15 2.34
CA SER A 133 -2.52 14.27 1.41
C SER A 133 -3.70 15.24 1.46
N ILE A 134 -4.74 14.92 2.22
CA ILE A 134 -5.93 15.76 2.41
C ILE A 134 -5.61 16.80 3.49
N PRO A 135 -5.81 18.11 3.24
CA PRO A 135 -5.59 19.13 4.25
C PRO A 135 -6.42 18.85 5.51
N ALA A 136 -5.74 18.72 6.66
CA ALA A 136 -6.41 18.51 7.93
C ALA A 136 -7.22 19.76 8.30
N LYS A 137 -8.49 19.59 8.69
CA LYS A 137 -9.33 20.70 9.16
C LYS A 137 -8.79 21.36 10.45
N VAL A 138 -7.95 20.64 11.20
CA VAL A 138 -7.48 21.04 12.55
C VAL A 138 -6.04 21.58 12.55
N ALA A 139 -5.20 21.19 11.59
CA ALA A 139 -3.83 21.67 11.48
C ALA A 139 -3.74 22.81 10.45
N ALA A 140 -4.20 23.99 10.85
CA ALA A 140 -4.35 25.16 9.96
C ALA A 140 -3.04 25.70 9.33
N SER A 141 -1.87 25.15 9.69
CA SER A 141 -0.57 25.68 9.26
C SER A 141 0.14 24.86 8.16
N LEU A 142 -0.18 23.58 7.97
CA LEU A 142 0.51 22.72 6.98
C LEU A 142 -0.46 22.26 5.89
N LYS A 143 -0.06 22.44 4.63
CA LYS A 143 -0.80 21.86 3.51
C LYS A 143 -0.59 20.34 3.49
N GLY A 144 -1.59 19.58 3.05
CA GLY A 144 -1.49 18.11 2.94
C GLY A 144 -0.32 17.67 2.03
N SER A 145 -0.01 18.43 0.99
CA SER A 145 1.14 18.17 0.12
C SER A 145 2.50 18.34 0.83
N GLU A 146 2.64 19.38 1.65
CA GLU A 146 3.86 19.61 2.44
C GLU A 146 4.07 18.48 3.45
N PHE A 147 2.99 18.04 4.10
CA PHE A 147 3.03 16.92 5.03
C PHE A 147 3.52 15.63 4.37
N ILE A 148 2.98 15.27 3.20
CA ILE A 148 3.42 14.08 2.46
C ILE A 148 4.88 14.18 2.02
N ILE A 149 5.32 15.34 1.54
CA ILE A 149 6.72 15.54 1.11
C ILE A 149 7.66 15.35 2.30
N ILE A 150 7.34 15.93 3.46
CA ILE A 150 8.12 15.77 4.69
C ILE A 150 8.13 14.30 5.12
N PHE A 151 6.97 13.63 5.09
CA PHE A 151 6.85 12.23 5.46
C PHE A 151 7.70 11.32 4.57
N LEU A 152 7.65 11.51 3.24
CA LEU A 152 8.47 10.77 2.28
C LEU A 152 9.97 11.05 2.49
N ALA A 153 10.34 12.31 2.73
CA ALA A 153 11.72 12.69 3.00
C ALA A 153 12.25 12.01 4.27
N ILE A 154 11.46 11.95 5.34
CA ILE A 154 11.83 11.26 6.59
C ILE A 154 12.07 9.78 6.31
N ILE A 155 11.19 9.09 5.58
CA ILE A 155 11.36 7.67 5.26
C ILE A 155 12.63 7.45 4.43
N TRP A 156 12.84 8.23 3.37
CA TRP A 156 14.00 8.04 2.50
C TRP A 156 15.33 8.36 3.20
N VAL A 157 15.35 9.41 4.04
CA VAL A 157 16.51 9.76 4.86
C VAL A 157 16.76 8.66 5.89
N TYR A 158 15.71 8.12 6.52
CA TYR A 158 15.81 7.01 7.47
C TYR A 158 16.40 5.76 6.80
N ASP A 159 15.85 5.34 5.66
CA ASP A 159 16.33 4.17 4.91
C ASP A 159 17.79 4.31 4.49
N THR A 160 18.17 5.50 4.00
CA THR A 160 19.55 5.78 3.58
C THR A 160 20.49 5.82 4.77
N SER A 161 20.10 6.47 5.86
CA SER A 161 20.92 6.60 7.07
C SER A 161 21.09 5.25 7.77
N ALA A 162 20.03 4.44 7.83
CA ALA A 162 20.08 3.09 8.38
C ALA A 162 21.08 2.21 7.63
N TYR A 163 21.12 2.31 6.30
CA TYR A 163 22.11 1.59 5.49
C TYR A 163 23.53 2.10 5.72
N LEU A 164 23.75 3.42 5.71
CA LEU A 164 25.09 4.02 5.87
C LEU A 164 25.66 3.77 7.27
N ILE A 165 24.90 4.09 8.31
CA ILE A 165 25.34 3.91 9.71
C ILE A 165 25.44 2.42 10.04
N GLY A 166 24.46 1.62 9.62
CA GLY A 166 24.45 0.17 9.84
C GLY A 166 25.62 -0.54 9.17
N SER A 167 26.05 -0.10 7.98
CA SER A 167 27.23 -0.68 7.31
C SER A 167 28.56 -0.22 7.92
N TRP A 168 28.59 0.94 8.59
CA TRP A 168 29.81 1.47 9.19
C TRP A 168 30.07 1.00 10.62
N ILE A 169 29.01 0.95 11.45
CA ILE A 169 29.12 0.69 12.90
C ILE A 169 28.37 -0.60 13.31
N GLY A 170 27.53 -1.16 12.42
CA GLY A 170 26.68 -2.30 12.74
C GLY A 170 27.48 -3.57 13.06
N SER A 171 27.42 -3.98 14.33
CA SER A 171 28.05 -5.20 14.85
C SER A 171 27.04 -6.20 15.42
N HIS A 172 25.85 -5.73 15.78
CA HIS A 172 24.80 -6.54 16.41
C HIS A 172 23.59 -6.63 15.47
N LYS A 173 23.21 -7.86 15.09
CA LYS A 173 22.05 -8.09 14.24
C LYS A 173 20.77 -8.03 15.07
N ILE A 174 19.79 -7.25 14.62
CA ILE A 174 18.46 -7.18 15.26
C ILE A 174 17.68 -8.49 15.04
N TYR A 175 17.93 -9.17 13.91
CA TYR A 175 17.35 -10.46 13.58
C TYR A 175 18.42 -11.32 12.91
N GLU A 176 18.70 -12.49 13.50
CA GLU A 176 19.55 -13.49 12.87
C GLU A 176 18.71 -14.24 11.81
N ARG A 177 19.23 -14.31 10.58
CA ARG A 177 18.56 -15.06 9.52
C ARG A 177 18.51 -16.55 9.86
N ILE A 178 17.36 -17.16 9.63
CA ILE A 178 17.23 -18.62 9.37
C ILE A 178 17.80 -18.91 7.99
#